data_AF-A0A945GFI6-F1
#
_entry.id   AF-A0A945GFI6-F1
#
_cell.length_a   1.000
_cell.length_b   1.000
_cell.length_c   1.000
_cell.angle_alpha   90.00
_cell.angle_beta   90.00
_cell.angle_gamma   90.00
#
_symmetry.space_group_name_H-M   'P 1'
#
loop_
_entity.id
_entity.type
_entity.pdbx_description
1 polymer ?
#
loop_
_entity_poly.entity_id
_entity_poly.type
_entity_poly.pdbx_seq_one_letter_code
_entity_poly.pdbx_strand_id
1 'polypeptide(L)'
;MLFLITCSKDSDVASDSYSSNISQNTTTPTVNTPTVTTPTVTQYNLTASAGEGGSVSTTGGTYDDGTVISIIATPNEGYEFIGWTGSDSSSSTITITLTANTTIQALFNQVQITETTSSDTSIFNADLIDFNYYLHSSLPGEWITEFNTIMNKLESTIPPYKRTGFPESMNIYAWNNSVPSPYTDPNGNSMQGASISGNGTDFWMVLEIPDDEFTNNSNHRYSVIAHEYFHVFQHSLSPAFSVGSDGEFNNPNAMDVKWLIEGSAATFESLYIQENYGINYFEEGQAWGVETDVLSNPASYEYYSKQDNNYANSVFMVLALVKELENVGFSTEKAFQSIFKVFWEQDPKNSDWKTKFEETFTIDIDSFYSSLTSYSTDMSLIYPSSTITVQNIINDTSSITEVSNETTSTESTSTDTSTSTDTSTSTDTSTSTTDTSTESTSTDTSTSTDTSTSTDTSTSTDTPPPSTYSISVSAQGSANYILTGNDANGSVSGNDPSVSLKVGDTINFNVSAQGHPFYLIKTSDGGVGSGNLIDGVSNNGAQSATVSWIPTEAGTYYYICEYHPSMLGTIIVTE
;
A
#
# COMPACT_ATOMS: atom_id res chain seq x y z
N MET A 1 2.89 -8.96 -28.20
CA MET A 1 3.52 -9.87 -27.21
C MET A 1 2.44 -10.12 -26.20
N LEU A 2 2.02 -11.38 -26.03
CA LEU A 2 0.92 -11.74 -25.15
C LEU A 2 1.46 -11.65 -23.71
N PHE A 3 0.92 -10.74 -22.91
CA PHE A 3 1.22 -10.72 -21.48
C PHE A 3 0.37 -11.79 -20.84
N LEU A 4 1.02 -12.83 -20.31
CA LEU A 4 0.39 -13.84 -19.48
C LEU A 4 1.13 -13.84 -18.15
N ILE A 5 0.65 -13.08 -17.17
CA ILE A 5 0.97 -13.38 -15.78
C ILE A 5 -0.06 -14.42 -15.36
N THR A 6 0.21 -15.71 -15.62
CA THR A 6 -0.69 -16.78 -15.17
C THR A 6 -0.45 -17.02 -13.68
N CYS A 7 -1.36 -16.55 -12.83
CA CYS A 7 -1.32 -16.77 -11.39
C CYS A 7 -2.07 -18.05 -10.98
N SER A 8 -2.44 -18.90 -11.96
CA SER A 8 -3.03 -20.20 -11.63
C SER A 8 -2.08 -20.97 -10.74
N LYS A 9 -2.58 -21.42 -9.59
CA LYS A 9 -1.94 -22.49 -8.81
C LYS A 9 -1.48 -23.55 -9.79
N ASP A 10 -0.18 -23.83 -9.82
CA ASP A 10 0.40 -24.91 -10.63
C ASP A 10 -0.45 -26.17 -10.42
N SER A 11 -1.20 -26.54 -11.44
CA SER A 11 -1.90 -27.81 -11.48
C SER A 11 -0.88 -28.88 -11.85
N ASP A 12 0.08 -29.15 -10.97
CA ASP A 12 1.02 -30.26 -11.09
C ASP A 12 1.60 -30.65 -9.72
N VAL A 13 0.72 -31.12 -8.83
CA VAL A 13 1.12 -32.14 -7.86
C VAL A 13 0.28 -33.37 -8.12
N ALA A 14 0.94 -34.38 -8.70
CA ALA A 14 0.44 -35.72 -8.83
C ALA A 14 -0.19 -36.18 -7.52
N SER A 15 -1.33 -36.85 -7.66
CA SER A 15 -2.02 -37.56 -6.60
C SER A 15 -1.09 -38.57 -5.91
N ASP A 16 -0.43 -38.17 -4.84
CA ASP A 16 0.14 -39.12 -3.90
C ASP A 16 -0.85 -39.35 -2.76
N SER A 17 -1.50 -40.49 -2.88
CA SER A 17 -2.43 -41.08 -1.94
C SER A 17 -1.87 -41.07 -0.51
N TYR A 18 -2.52 -40.32 0.39
CA TYR A 18 -2.48 -40.63 1.82
C TYR A 18 -3.29 -41.92 2.08
N SER A 19 -2.67 -43.07 1.83
CA SER A 19 -3.17 -44.35 2.33
C SER A 19 -2.91 -44.44 3.84
N SER A 20 -3.93 -44.14 4.65
CA SER A 20 -3.94 -44.57 6.04
C SER A 20 -4.25 -46.07 6.09
N ASN A 21 -3.22 -46.88 6.37
CA ASN A 21 -3.36 -48.30 6.67
C ASN A 21 -4.10 -48.48 8.01
N ILE A 22 -5.39 -48.83 7.97
CA ILE A 22 -6.04 -49.50 9.09
C ILE A 22 -6.23 -50.98 8.72
N SER A 23 -5.37 -51.80 9.32
CA SER A 23 -5.51 -53.26 9.35
C SER A 23 -6.83 -53.63 10.05
N GLN A 24 -7.74 -54.26 9.31
CA GLN A 24 -8.87 -54.97 9.90
C GLN A 24 -8.36 -56.26 10.54
N ASN A 25 -8.50 -56.37 11.86
CA ASN A 25 -8.41 -57.65 12.55
C ASN A 25 -9.71 -57.90 13.33
N THR A 26 -10.55 -58.75 12.76
CA THR A 26 -11.76 -59.30 13.39
C THR A 26 -11.39 -60.42 14.37
N THR A 27 -11.59 -60.21 15.67
CA THR A 27 -11.91 -61.30 16.61
C THR A 27 -12.82 -60.81 17.73
N THR A 28 -13.93 -61.52 17.93
CA THR A 28 -14.90 -61.32 19.01
C THR A 28 -14.42 -62.03 20.29
N PRO A 29 -14.61 -61.44 21.48
CA PRO A 29 -14.96 -62.24 22.64
C PRO A 29 -16.14 -61.69 23.47
N THR A 30 -16.69 -62.62 24.24
CA THR A 30 -18.01 -62.67 24.87
C THR A 30 -18.20 -61.73 26.07
N VAL A 31 -19.45 -61.29 26.23
CA VAL A 31 -20.03 -60.42 27.27
C VAL A 31 -19.84 -60.95 28.70
N ASN A 32 -19.44 -60.06 29.61
CA ASN A 32 -19.80 -60.07 31.04
C ASN A 32 -19.94 -58.63 31.54
N THR A 33 -21.12 -58.27 32.04
CA THR A 33 -21.49 -56.92 32.49
C THR A 33 -21.39 -56.77 34.01
N PRO A 34 -20.71 -55.75 34.55
CA PRO A 34 -21.03 -55.17 35.84
C PRO A 34 -21.91 -53.91 35.66
N THR A 35 -22.89 -53.75 36.54
CA THR A 35 -23.82 -52.61 36.61
C THR A 35 -23.10 -51.30 36.92
N VAL A 36 -23.16 -50.35 35.98
CA VAL A 36 -22.71 -48.96 36.14
C VAL A 36 -23.92 -48.07 36.49
N THR A 37 -23.85 -47.37 37.62
CA THR A 37 -24.74 -46.25 37.93
C THR A 37 -24.38 -45.06 37.05
N THR A 38 -25.28 -44.70 36.12
CA THR A 38 -25.13 -43.55 35.23
C THR A 38 -25.20 -42.24 36.03
N PRO A 39 -24.21 -41.34 35.93
CA PRO A 39 -24.35 -39.99 36.46
C PRO A 39 -25.45 -39.26 35.68
N THR A 40 -26.38 -38.64 36.39
CA THR A 40 -27.39 -37.78 35.77
C THR A 40 -26.72 -36.45 35.45
N VAL A 41 -26.50 -36.19 34.16
CA VAL A 41 -25.97 -34.92 33.66
C VAL A 41 -27.14 -33.96 33.44
N THR A 42 -27.03 -32.74 33.96
CA THR A 42 -28.01 -31.69 33.72
C THR A 42 -27.94 -31.25 32.27
N GLN A 43 -29.10 -31.17 31.61
CA GLN A 43 -29.20 -30.78 30.21
C GLN A 43 -30.06 -29.52 30.03
N TYR A 44 -29.72 -28.73 29.02
CA TYR A 44 -30.43 -27.52 28.64
C TYR A 44 -30.82 -27.54 27.17
N ASN A 45 -31.90 -26.84 26.83
CA ASN A 45 -32.41 -26.73 25.48
C ASN A 45 -32.01 -25.39 24.85
N LEU A 46 -31.36 -25.46 23.69
CA LEU A 46 -31.14 -24.33 22.80
C LEU A 46 -32.25 -24.31 21.74
N THR A 47 -32.85 -23.14 21.51
CA THR A 47 -33.76 -22.91 20.38
C THR A 47 -33.23 -21.74 19.57
N ALA A 48 -32.83 -22.01 18.33
CA ALA A 48 -32.35 -21.00 17.40
C ALA A 48 -33.32 -20.88 16.23
N SER A 49 -33.55 -19.64 15.77
CA SER A 49 -34.49 -19.36 14.68
C SER A 49 -34.01 -18.17 13.86
N ALA A 50 -34.52 -18.05 12.63
CA ALA A 50 -34.30 -16.89 11.76
C ALA A 50 -35.57 -16.04 11.68
N GLY A 51 -35.40 -14.72 11.64
CA GLY A 51 -36.44 -13.79 11.20
C GLY A 51 -36.69 -13.89 9.70
N GLU A 52 -37.64 -13.10 9.20
CA GLU A 52 -37.91 -13.01 7.76
C GLU A 52 -36.68 -12.47 7.02
N GLY A 53 -36.30 -13.10 5.90
CA GLY A 53 -35.16 -12.65 5.11
C GLY A 53 -33.81 -13.31 5.43
N GLY A 54 -33.79 -14.43 6.14
CA GLY A 54 -32.56 -15.20 6.32
C GLY A 54 -32.77 -16.60 6.91
N SER A 55 -31.67 -17.24 7.28
CA SER A 55 -31.63 -18.57 7.87
C SER A 55 -30.60 -18.65 9.01
N VAL A 56 -30.62 -19.75 9.77
CA VAL A 56 -29.64 -20.06 10.81
C VAL A 56 -29.07 -21.46 10.60
N SER A 57 -27.79 -21.67 10.93
CA SER A 57 -27.08 -22.95 10.72
C SER A 57 -27.61 -24.13 11.53
N THR A 58 -28.41 -23.88 12.57
CA THR A 58 -29.10 -24.90 13.37
C THR A 58 -30.38 -24.36 13.96
N THR A 59 -31.37 -25.23 14.20
CA THR A 59 -32.58 -24.89 14.97
C THR A 59 -32.42 -25.13 16.48
N GLY A 60 -31.26 -25.65 16.90
CA GLY A 60 -30.93 -25.97 18.28
C GLY A 60 -31.16 -27.45 18.63
N GLY A 61 -31.32 -27.73 19.92
CA GLY A 61 -31.37 -29.08 20.47
C GLY A 61 -31.13 -29.13 21.98
N THR A 62 -31.07 -30.33 22.55
CA THR A 62 -30.76 -30.55 23.97
C THR A 62 -29.29 -30.91 24.14
N TYR A 63 -28.60 -30.21 25.03
CA TYR A 63 -27.15 -30.35 25.25
C TYR A 63 -26.83 -30.43 26.75
N ASP A 64 -25.70 -31.03 27.09
CA ASP A 64 -25.19 -31.08 28.45
C ASP A 64 -24.75 -29.68 28.92
N ASP A 65 -24.89 -29.41 30.23
CA ASP A 65 -24.46 -28.15 30.86
C ASP A 65 -23.01 -27.80 30.54
N GLY A 66 -22.78 -26.56 30.12
CA GLY A 66 -21.47 -26.02 29.75
C GLY A 66 -21.07 -26.23 28.28
N THR A 67 -21.91 -26.89 27.46
CA THR A 67 -21.65 -27.07 26.03
C THR A 67 -21.53 -25.71 25.32
N VAL A 68 -20.53 -25.56 24.46
CA VAL A 68 -20.31 -24.35 23.64
C VAL A 68 -20.77 -24.61 22.21
N ILE A 69 -21.64 -23.76 21.68
CA ILE A 69 -22.28 -23.94 20.37
C ILE A 69 -22.07 -22.67 19.54
N SER A 70 -21.58 -22.83 18.31
CA SER A 70 -21.49 -21.75 17.31
C SER A 70 -22.69 -21.78 16.38
N ILE A 71 -23.31 -20.62 16.16
CA ILE A 71 -24.52 -20.46 15.35
C ILE A 71 -24.28 -19.31 14.36
N ILE A 72 -24.57 -19.57 13.08
CA ILE A 72 -24.34 -18.64 11.98
C ILE A 72 -25.71 -18.22 11.43
N ALA A 73 -25.92 -16.91 11.27
CA ALA A 73 -27.04 -16.30 10.58
C ALA A 73 -26.66 -15.96 9.14
N THR A 74 -27.46 -16.40 8.18
CA THR A 74 -27.22 -16.15 6.75
C THR A 74 -28.40 -15.37 6.17
N PRO A 75 -28.21 -14.10 5.75
CA PRO A 75 -29.25 -13.35 5.06
C PRO A 75 -29.61 -14.00 3.72
N ASN A 76 -30.89 -13.96 3.36
CA ASN A 76 -31.34 -14.27 2.01
C ASN A 76 -31.11 -13.04 1.11
N GLU A 77 -31.12 -13.24 -0.20
CA GLU A 77 -30.98 -12.16 -1.18
C GLU A 77 -31.91 -10.97 -0.89
N GLY A 78 -31.36 -9.75 -0.93
CA GLY A 78 -32.09 -8.52 -0.65
C GLY A 78 -32.30 -8.22 0.83
N TYR A 79 -31.66 -8.97 1.73
CA TYR A 79 -31.68 -8.73 3.17
C TYR A 79 -30.27 -8.65 3.75
N GLU A 80 -30.12 -7.89 4.83
CA GLU A 80 -28.90 -7.79 5.62
C GLU A 80 -29.14 -8.34 7.03
N PHE A 81 -28.11 -8.91 7.66
CA PHE A 81 -28.17 -9.31 9.07
C PHE A 81 -28.02 -8.07 9.95
N ILE A 82 -28.93 -7.88 10.90
CA ILE A 82 -28.95 -6.69 11.76
C ILE A 82 -28.74 -6.99 13.26
N GLY A 83 -28.56 -8.27 13.62
CA GLY A 83 -28.27 -8.66 15.01
C GLY A 83 -29.04 -9.88 15.48
N TRP A 84 -28.89 -10.22 16.77
CA TRP A 84 -29.60 -11.31 17.42
C TRP A 84 -30.59 -10.78 18.45
N THR A 85 -31.73 -11.45 18.64
CA THR A 85 -32.46 -11.35 19.90
C THR A 85 -31.87 -12.33 20.91
N GLY A 86 -31.75 -11.91 22.17
CA GLY A 86 -31.14 -12.71 23.23
C GLY A 86 -29.61 -12.60 23.33
N SER A 87 -28.99 -11.75 22.51
CA SER A 87 -27.57 -11.36 22.64
C SER A 87 -27.34 -9.98 22.05
N ASP A 88 -26.44 -9.20 22.64
CA ASP A 88 -26.02 -7.89 22.12
C ASP A 88 -24.92 -8.00 21.04
N SER A 89 -24.79 -9.18 20.42
CA SER A 89 -23.76 -9.41 19.39
C SER A 89 -24.22 -8.82 18.07
N SER A 90 -23.36 -8.00 17.46
CA SER A 90 -23.55 -7.48 16.10
C SER A 90 -22.96 -8.40 15.03
N SER A 91 -22.31 -9.50 15.40
CA SER A 91 -21.76 -10.49 14.47
C SER A 91 -22.84 -11.48 14.01
N SER A 92 -22.84 -11.81 12.71
CA SER A 92 -23.69 -12.85 12.13
C SER A 92 -23.32 -14.26 12.63
N THR A 93 -22.15 -14.42 13.26
CA THR A 93 -21.76 -15.63 13.97
C THR A 93 -21.71 -15.36 15.47
N ILE A 94 -22.39 -16.20 16.25
CA ILE A 94 -22.41 -16.13 17.71
C ILE A 94 -22.02 -17.46 18.35
N THR A 95 -21.24 -17.38 19.42
CA THR A 95 -20.86 -18.52 20.26
C THR A 95 -21.61 -18.45 21.59
N ILE A 96 -22.34 -19.51 21.95
CA ILE A 96 -23.13 -19.59 23.18
C ILE A 96 -22.63 -20.74 24.04
N THR A 97 -22.27 -20.43 25.30
CA THR A 97 -22.06 -21.44 26.34
C THR A 97 -23.39 -21.71 27.05
N LEU A 98 -23.92 -22.92 26.92
CA LEU A 98 -25.25 -23.28 27.40
C LEU A 98 -25.20 -23.68 28.88
N THR A 99 -25.57 -22.74 29.76
CA THR A 99 -25.69 -22.94 31.22
C THR A 99 -27.13 -22.85 31.73
N ALA A 100 -28.08 -22.59 30.82
CA ALA A 100 -29.52 -22.58 31.03
C ALA A 100 -30.22 -22.79 29.67
N ASN A 101 -31.55 -22.97 29.67
CA ASN A 101 -32.31 -22.98 28.43
C ASN A 101 -32.20 -21.61 27.75
N THR A 102 -31.82 -21.60 26.47
CA THR A 102 -31.53 -20.37 25.72
C THR A 102 -32.35 -20.33 24.43
N THR A 103 -32.91 -19.17 24.11
CA THR A 103 -33.58 -18.92 22.84
C THR A 103 -32.96 -17.70 22.18
N ILE A 104 -32.56 -17.85 20.92
CA ILE A 104 -32.05 -16.76 20.09
C ILE A 104 -32.79 -16.70 18.75
N GLN A 105 -32.84 -15.52 18.17
CA GLN A 105 -33.34 -15.32 16.81
C GLN A 105 -32.42 -14.39 16.04
N ALA A 106 -31.98 -14.81 14.86
CA ALA A 106 -31.28 -13.94 13.92
C ALA A 106 -32.26 -12.93 13.33
N LEU A 107 -31.91 -11.64 13.35
CA LEU A 107 -32.70 -10.56 12.80
C LEU A 107 -32.12 -10.14 11.46
N PHE A 108 -33.00 -9.94 10.49
CA PHE A 108 -32.66 -9.46 9.16
C PHE A 108 -33.53 -8.27 8.81
N ASN A 109 -33.00 -7.39 7.97
CA ASN A 109 -33.71 -6.25 7.42
C ASN A 109 -33.64 -6.28 5.91
N GLN A 110 -34.73 -5.91 5.22
CA GLN A 110 -34.72 -5.85 3.77
C GLN A 110 -33.86 -4.65 3.34
N VAL A 111 -32.82 -4.92 2.57
CA VAL A 111 -31.98 -3.89 1.95
C VAL A 111 -32.86 -3.13 0.96
N GLN A 112 -33.11 -1.84 1.22
CA GLN A 112 -33.84 -0.99 0.30
C GLN A 112 -32.92 -0.73 -0.91
N ILE A 113 -33.14 -1.50 -1.98
CA ILE A 113 -32.48 -1.27 -3.27
C ILE A 113 -33.06 0.03 -3.82
N THR A 114 -32.33 1.13 -3.69
CA THR A 114 -32.52 2.26 -4.60
C THR A 114 -32.13 1.77 -5.98
N GLU A 115 -33.12 1.54 -6.84
CA GLU A 115 -32.89 1.38 -8.28
C GLU A 115 -32.24 2.66 -8.80
N THR A 116 -30.92 2.75 -8.72
CA THR A 116 -30.15 3.74 -9.44
C THR A 116 -30.07 3.23 -10.87
N THR A 117 -31.10 3.55 -11.67
CA THR A 117 -30.93 3.63 -13.12
C THR A 117 -29.77 4.58 -13.37
N SER A 118 -28.62 3.99 -13.71
CA SER A 118 -27.38 4.68 -14.07
C SER A 118 -27.67 5.70 -15.17
N SER A 119 -27.84 6.94 -14.72
CA SER A 119 -27.99 8.15 -15.53
C SER A 119 -27.66 9.36 -14.66
N ASP A 120 -26.61 9.25 -13.85
CA ASP A 120 -25.90 10.44 -13.34
C ASP A 120 -24.45 10.08 -12.98
N THR A 121 -23.57 10.13 -13.97
CA THR A 121 -22.11 10.07 -13.79
C THR A 121 -21.48 11.45 -13.56
N SER A 122 -22.22 12.46 -13.07
CA SER A 122 -21.71 13.84 -13.06
C SER A 122 -21.22 14.41 -11.73
N ILE A 123 -21.07 13.61 -10.66
CA ILE A 123 -20.62 14.13 -9.33
C ILE A 123 -19.31 13.53 -8.81
N PHE A 124 -18.73 12.50 -9.44
CA PHE A 124 -17.34 12.10 -9.21
C PHE A 124 -16.61 11.94 -10.53
N ASN A 125 -16.18 13.05 -11.12
CA ASN A 125 -15.27 13.04 -12.27
C ASN A 125 -13.84 12.76 -11.76
N ALA A 126 -13.62 11.57 -11.22
CA ALA A 126 -12.27 11.01 -11.02
C ALA A 126 -12.02 10.05 -12.18
N ASP A 127 -10.83 10.15 -12.78
CA ASP A 127 -10.34 9.30 -13.86
C ASP A 127 -10.17 7.84 -13.36
N LEU A 128 -11.24 7.12 -13.06
CA LEU A 128 -11.24 5.72 -12.62
C LEU A 128 -11.56 4.78 -13.78
N ILE A 129 -11.04 3.55 -13.70
CA ILE A 129 -11.28 2.52 -14.73
C ILE A 129 -12.69 1.96 -14.60
N ASP A 130 -13.34 1.78 -15.76
CA ASP A 130 -14.66 1.15 -15.83
C ASP A 130 -14.52 -0.36 -16.01
N PHE A 131 -15.22 -1.17 -15.20
CA PHE A 131 -15.21 -2.63 -15.34
C PHE A 131 -16.43 -3.17 -16.09
N ASN A 132 -16.17 -4.06 -17.05
CA ASN A 132 -17.21 -4.80 -17.76
C ASN A 132 -17.17 -6.28 -17.36
N TYR A 133 -18.21 -6.77 -16.69
CA TYR A 133 -18.25 -8.14 -16.20
C TYR A 133 -18.87 -9.11 -17.21
N TYR A 134 -18.14 -10.17 -17.53
CA TYR A 134 -18.55 -11.31 -18.35
C TYR A 134 -18.54 -12.57 -17.49
N LEU A 135 -19.58 -12.72 -16.67
CA LEU A 135 -19.74 -13.85 -15.75
C LEU A 135 -20.53 -14.97 -16.44
N HIS A 136 -19.91 -16.13 -16.61
CA HIS A 136 -20.54 -17.28 -17.26
C HIS A 136 -21.56 -17.98 -16.34
N SER A 137 -22.61 -18.56 -16.93
CA SER A 137 -23.69 -19.24 -16.18
C SER A 137 -23.29 -20.54 -15.48
N SER A 138 -22.04 -21.00 -15.64
CA SER A 138 -21.49 -22.12 -14.86
C SER A 138 -21.13 -21.72 -13.42
N LEU A 139 -21.06 -20.43 -13.11
CA LEU A 139 -20.79 -19.94 -11.76
C LEU A 139 -22.07 -20.00 -10.89
N PRO A 140 -21.97 -20.48 -9.63
CA PRO A 140 -23.09 -20.44 -8.69
C PRO A 140 -23.54 -19.01 -8.38
N GLY A 141 -24.85 -18.79 -8.19
CA GLY A 141 -25.40 -17.47 -7.86
C GLY A 141 -24.84 -16.85 -6.58
N GLU A 142 -24.55 -17.68 -5.56
CA GLU A 142 -23.89 -17.25 -4.32
C GLU A 142 -22.47 -16.71 -4.59
N TRP A 143 -21.72 -17.36 -5.50
CA TRP A 143 -20.40 -16.88 -5.88
C TRP A 143 -20.47 -15.57 -6.65
N ILE A 144 -21.44 -15.41 -7.56
CA ILE A 144 -21.64 -14.16 -8.30
C ILE A 144 -21.99 -13.00 -7.34
N THR A 145 -22.84 -13.26 -6.35
CA THR A 145 -23.19 -12.28 -5.31
C THR A 145 -21.94 -11.86 -4.55
N GLU A 146 -21.14 -12.82 -4.09
CA GLU A 146 -19.92 -12.55 -3.35
C GLU A 146 -18.85 -11.84 -4.21
N PHE A 147 -18.71 -12.22 -5.49
CA PHE A 147 -17.85 -11.53 -6.45
C PHE A 147 -18.20 -10.04 -6.53
N ASN A 148 -19.48 -9.70 -6.65
CA ASN A 148 -19.91 -8.31 -6.70
C ASN A 148 -19.62 -7.58 -5.38
N THR A 149 -19.80 -8.23 -4.23
CA THR A 149 -19.43 -7.68 -2.91
C THR A 149 -17.93 -7.37 -2.85
N ILE A 150 -17.10 -8.32 -3.29
CA ILE A 150 -15.64 -8.18 -3.31
C ILE A 150 -15.23 -7.03 -4.21
N MET A 151 -15.70 -7.01 -5.46
CA MET A 151 -15.39 -5.96 -6.43
C MET A 151 -15.79 -4.57 -5.93
N ASN A 152 -17.03 -4.40 -5.44
CA ASN A 152 -17.49 -3.11 -4.90
C ASN A 152 -16.62 -2.64 -3.74
N LYS A 153 -16.23 -3.54 -2.83
CA LYS A 153 -15.39 -3.17 -1.69
C LYS A 153 -13.98 -2.78 -2.17
N LEU A 154 -13.38 -3.55 -3.07
CA LEU A 154 -12.06 -3.25 -3.63
C LEU A 154 -12.06 -1.93 -4.40
N GLU A 155 -13.07 -1.67 -5.24
CA GLU A 155 -13.25 -0.40 -5.95
C GLU A 155 -13.35 0.81 -5.02
N SER A 156 -13.98 0.64 -3.85
CA SER A 156 -14.04 1.71 -2.85
C SER A 156 -12.76 1.87 -2.02
N THR A 157 -11.94 0.83 -1.90
CA THR A 157 -10.78 0.78 -0.99
C THR A 157 -9.47 1.10 -1.71
N ILE A 158 -9.26 0.54 -2.90
CA ILE A 158 -8.08 0.69 -3.75
C ILE A 158 -8.49 1.02 -5.19
N PRO A 159 -9.15 2.17 -5.42
CA PRO A 159 -9.67 2.53 -6.74
C PRO A 159 -8.54 2.64 -7.78
N PRO A 160 -8.60 1.90 -8.91
CA PRO A 160 -7.60 2.01 -9.96
C PRO A 160 -7.90 3.18 -10.89
N TYR A 161 -6.86 3.96 -11.18
CA TYR A 161 -6.94 5.17 -11.99
C TYR A 161 -6.63 4.90 -13.48
N LYS A 162 -7.36 5.59 -14.35
CA LYS A 162 -7.03 5.72 -15.78
C LYS A 162 -5.70 6.45 -15.90
N ARG A 163 -4.82 5.94 -16.78
CA ARG A 163 -3.57 6.61 -17.13
C ARG A 163 -3.16 6.29 -18.56
N THR A 164 -2.26 7.10 -19.12
CA THR A 164 -1.71 6.80 -20.45
C THR A 164 -1.01 5.44 -20.45
N GLY A 165 -1.35 4.60 -21.43
CA GLY A 165 -0.81 3.24 -21.55
C GLY A 165 -1.51 2.19 -20.67
N PHE A 166 -2.60 2.55 -20.00
CA PHE A 166 -3.50 1.64 -19.29
C PHE A 166 -4.94 1.86 -19.78
N PRO A 167 -5.82 0.85 -19.84
CA PRO A 167 -7.06 0.96 -20.59
C PRO A 167 -8.09 1.82 -19.84
N GLU A 168 -8.97 2.49 -20.59
CA GLU A 168 -10.08 3.26 -20.02
C GLU A 168 -11.13 2.37 -19.36
N SER A 169 -11.28 1.15 -19.87
CA SER A 169 -12.16 0.12 -19.34
C SER A 169 -11.50 -1.24 -19.37
N MET A 170 -11.76 -2.10 -18.39
CA MET A 170 -11.24 -3.45 -18.35
C MET A 170 -12.35 -4.50 -18.33
N ASN A 171 -12.24 -5.50 -19.21
CA ASN A 171 -13.15 -6.64 -19.21
C ASN A 171 -12.70 -7.67 -18.17
N ILE A 172 -13.64 -8.19 -17.39
CA ILE A 172 -13.42 -9.28 -16.43
C ILE A 172 -14.21 -10.49 -16.89
N TYR A 173 -13.52 -11.59 -17.18
CA TYR A 173 -14.11 -12.85 -17.61
C TYR A 173 -14.03 -13.87 -16.49
N ALA A 174 -15.15 -14.48 -16.10
CA ALA A 174 -15.15 -15.49 -15.06
C ALA A 174 -16.02 -16.70 -15.43
N TRP A 175 -15.53 -17.91 -15.12
CA TRP A 175 -16.29 -19.15 -15.29
C TRP A 175 -15.81 -20.22 -14.31
N ASN A 176 -16.67 -21.19 -14.01
CA ASN A 176 -16.27 -22.43 -13.35
C ASN A 176 -15.65 -23.40 -14.39
N ASN A 177 -14.48 -23.95 -14.11
CA ASN A 177 -13.75 -24.88 -14.98
C ASN A 177 -14.42 -26.26 -15.16
N SER A 178 -15.59 -26.49 -14.54
CA SER A 178 -16.49 -27.61 -14.83
C SER A 178 -16.95 -27.63 -16.30
N VAL A 179 -16.81 -26.50 -17.01
CA VAL A 179 -17.02 -26.38 -18.46
C VAL A 179 -15.73 -25.91 -19.13
N PRO A 180 -15.50 -26.28 -20.42
CA PRO A 180 -14.41 -25.68 -21.20
C PRO A 180 -14.55 -24.17 -21.24
N SER A 181 -13.42 -23.47 -21.34
CA SER A 181 -13.39 -22.01 -21.41
C SER A 181 -14.40 -21.47 -22.44
N PRO A 182 -15.36 -20.63 -22.01
CA PRO A 182 -16.35 -20.04 -22.90
C PRO A 182 -15.83 -18.77 -23.60
N TYR A 183 -14.62 -18.32 -23.27
CA TYR A 183 -14.07 -17.05 -23.73
C TYR A 183 -12.74 -17.24 -24.47
N THR A 184 -12.52 -16.41 -25.47
CA THR A 184 -11.25 -16.34 -26.21
C THR A 184 -10.66 -14.95 -26.09
N ASP A 185 -9.35 -14.86 -25.99
CA ASP A 185 -8.62 -13.60 -26.06
C ASP A 185 -8.79 -12.92 -27.45
N PRO A 186 -8.39 -11.65 -27.60
CA PRO A 186 -8.44 -10.96 -28.89
C PRO A 186 -7.65 -11.61 -30.04
N ASN A 187 -6.74 -12.55 -29.72
CA ASN A 187 -5.97 -13.31 -30.70
C ASN A 187 -6.67 -14.64 -31.07
N GLY A 188 -7.81 -14.96 -30.45
CA GLY A 188 -8.57 -16.19 -30.66
C GLY A 188 -8.08 -17.38 -29.83
N ASN A 189 -7.18 -17.17 -28.87
CA ASN A 189 -6.75 -18.23 -27.95
C ASN A 189 -7.79 -18.43 -26.86
N SER A 190 -8.02 -19.67 -26.44
CA SER A 190 -8.83 -19.99 -25.28
C SER A 190 -8.25 -19.32 -24.02
N MET A 191 -9.06 -18.62 -23.25
CA MET A 191 -8.64 -18.09 -21.95
C MET A 191 -8.56 -19.24 -20.93
N GLN A 192 -7.63 -19.18 -19.98
CA GLN A 192 -7.42 -20.20 -18.96
C GLN A 192 -6.76 -19.61 -17.70
N GLY A 193 -6.97 -20.24 -16.56
CA GLY A 193 -6.42 -19.83 -15.27
C GLY A 193 -6.97 -18.51 -14.73
N ALA A 194 -6.31 -17.99 -13.69
CA ALA A 194 -6.49 -16.65 -13.19
C ALA A 194 -5.31 -15.76 -13.60
N SER A 195 -5.59 -14.57 -14.13
CA SER A 195 -4.56 -13.63 -14.58
C SER A 195 -5.09 -12.24 -14.88
N ILE A 196 -4.20 -11.25 -14.80
CA ILE A 196 -4.26 -10.05 -15.64
C ILE A 196 -3.49 -10.33 -16.94
N SER A 197 -4.21 -10.23 -18.05
CA SER A 197 -3.71 -10.49 -19.39
C SER A 197 -3.83 -9.24 -20.27
N GLY A 198 -3.00 -9.16 -21.30
CA GLY A 198 -3.06 -8.03 -22.23
C GLY A 198 -2.31 -8.23 -23.53
N ASN A 199 -2.62 -7.38 -24.50
CA ASN A 199 -1.96 -7.36 -25.82
C ASN A 199 -1.11 -6.10 -26.05
N GLY A 200 -0.97 -5.24 -25.03
CA GLY A 200 -0.25 -3.97 -25.07
C GLY A 200 -1.12 -2.75 -25.43
N THR A 201 -2.35 -2.96 -25.89
CA THR A 201 -3.35 -1.88 -26.08
C THR A 201 -4.55 -2.06 -25.17
N ASP A 202 -4.96 -3.31 -24.94
CA ASP A 202 -6.06 -3.70 -24.07
C ASP A 202 -5.54 -4.65 -23.01
N PHE A 203 -6.14 -4.56 -21.82
CA PHE A 203 -5.95 -5.50 -20.72
C PHE A 203 -7.30 -6.08 -20.31
N TRP A 204 -7.28 -7.29 -19.78
CA TRP A 204 -8.46 -7.98 -19.26
C TRP A 204 -8.06 -8.88 -18.08
N MET A 205 -9.02 -9.08 -17.17
CA MET A 205 -8.89 -10.04 -16.08
C MET A 205 -9.57 -11.34 -16.48
N VAL A 206 -8.91 -12.46 -16.20
CA VAL A 206 -9.43 -13.82 -16.37
C VAL A 206 -9.53 -14.45 -14.99
N LEU A 207 -10.67 -15.08 -14.69
CA LEU A 207 -10.97 -15.78 -13.45
C LEU A 207 -11.58 -17.15 -13.78
N GLU A 208 -10.75 -18.12 -14.14
CA GLU A 208 -11.16 -19.53 -14.19
C GLU A 208 -11.16 -20.12 -12.78
N ILE A 209 -12.35 -20.34 -12.22
CA ILE A 209 -12.52 -20.87 -10.86
C ILE A 209 -12.59 -22.40 -10.90
N PRO A 210 -11.74 -23.12 -10.15
CA PRO A 210 -11.81 -24.57 -10.09
C PRO A 210 -13.12 -25.12 -9.49
N ASP A 211 -13.72 -26.13 -10.12
CA ASP A 211 -14.99 -26.74 -9.70
C ASP A 211 -14.90 -27.36 -8.29
N ASP A 212 -13.73 -27.92 -7.97
CA ASP A 212 -13.46 -28.54 -6.68
C ASP A 212 -13.43 -27.51 -5.53
N GLU A 213 -13.18 -26.23 -5.81
CA GLU A 213 -13.23 -25.17 -4.80
C GLU A 213 -14.65 -24.87 -4.32
N PHE A 214 -15.65 -25.04 -5.20
CA PHE A 214 -17.06 -24.97 -4.81
C PHE A 214 -17.46 -26.19 -3.98
N THR A 215 -16.95 -27.37 -4.35
CA THR A 215 -17.25 -28.62 -3.64
C THR A 215 -16.60 -28.67 -2.26
N ASN A 216 -15.36 -28.18 -2.15
CA ASN A 216 -14.56 -28.20 -0.92
C ASN A 216 -14.72 -26.93 -0.08
N ASN A 217 -15.54 -25.98 -0.53
CA ASN A 217 -15.71 -24.68 0.10
C ASN A 217 -14.38 -23.94 0.33
N SER A 218 -13.43 -24.04 -0.61
CA SER A 218 -12.12 -23.38 -0.57
C SER A 218 -12.23 -21.86 -0.68
N ASN A 219 -11.55 -21.11 0.18
CA ASN A 219 -11.57 -19.63 0.16
C ASN A 219 -10.82 -19.03 -1.03
N HIS A 220 -10.01 -19.83 -1.73
CA HIS A 220 -9.27 -19.37 -2.89
C HIS A 220 -10.17 -18.77 -3.98
N ARG A 221 -11.39 -19.31 -4.16
CA ARG A 221 -12.38 -18.78 -5.11
C ARG A 221 -12.74 -17.31 -4.88
N TYR A 222 -12.46 -16.78 -3.68
CA TYR A 222 -12.62 -15.37 -3.33
C TYR A 222 -11.27 -14.65 -3.24
N SER A 223 -10.22 -15.31 -2.72
CA SER A 223 -8.89 -14.71 -2.61
C SER A 223 -8.34 -14.30 -3.98
N VAL A 224 -8.56 -15.15 -4.99
CA VAL A 224 -8.10 -14.92 -6.36
C VAL A 224 -8.70 -13.66 -6.99
N ILE A 225 -9.92 -13.27 -6.59
CA ILE A 225 -10.54 -12.01 -7.05
C ILE A 225 -9.75 -10.82 -6.49
N ALA A 226 -9.42 -10.86 -5.19
CA ALA A 226 -8.62 -9.82 -4.54
C ALA A 226 -7.18 -9.78 -5.08
N HIS A 227 -6.58 -10.93 -5.35
CA HIS A 227 -5.24 -11.05 -5.95
C HIS A 227 -5.18 -10.39 -7.33
N GLU A 228 -6.05 -10.80 -8.25
CA GLU A 228 -6.03 -10.25 -9.60
C GLU A 228 -6.43 -8.77 -9.62
N TYR A 229 -7.37 -8.36 -8.76
CA TYR A 229 -7.72 -6.94 -8.63
C TYR A 229 -6.51 -6.11 -8.14
N PHE A 230 -5.71 -6.64 -7.21
CA PHE A 230 -4.53 -5.95 -6.74
C PHE A 230 -3.51 -5.72 -7.85
N HIS A 231 -3.36 -6.65 -8.79
CA HIS A 231 -2.56 -6.43 -10.01
C HIS A 231 -3.11 -5.27 -10.86
N VAL A 232 -4.44 -5.12 -10.99
CA VAL A 232 -5.05 -3.95 -11.66
C VAL A 232 -4.66 -2.66 -10.96
N PHE A 233 -4.68 -2.67 -9.62
CA PHE A 233 -4.26 -1.52 -8.83
C PHE A 233 -2.77 -1.21 -9.05
N GLN A 234 -1.87 -2.20 -9.02
CA GLN A 234 -0.45 -2.03 -9.34
C GLN A 234 -0.23 -1.48 -10.76
N HIS A 235 -0.94 -2.01 -11.76
CA HIS A 235 -0.94 -1.49 -13.12
C HIS A 235 -1.37 -0.01 -13.13
N SER A 236 -2.40 0.37 -12.38
CA SER A 236 -2.86 1.76 -12.35
C SER A 236 -1.85 2.73 -11.76
N LEU A 237 -0.99 2.27 -10.84
CA LEU A 237 0.04 3.08 -10.19
C LEU A 237 1.34 3.19 -11.02
N SER A 238 1.76 2.09 -11.66
CA SER A 238 3.09 1.97 -12.28
C SER A 238 3.03 1.71 -13.80
N PRO A 239 3.39 2.70 -14.65
CA PRO A 239 3.61 2.51 -16.08
C PRO A 239 4.48 1.31 -16.47
N ALA A 240 5.60 1.10 -15.79
CA ALA A 240 6.55 0.02 -16.04
C ALA A 240 5.90 -1.37 -15.93
N PHE A 241 4.88 -1.49 -15.08
CA PHE A 241 4.13 -2.74 -14.91
C PHE A 241 3.28 -3.13 -16.14
N SER A 242 2.99 -2.16 -17.02
CA SER A 242 2.28 -2.40 -18.30
C SER A 242 3.22 -2.57 -19.49
N VAL A 243 4.54 -2.55 -19.27
CA VAL A 243 5.56 -2.68 -20.30
C VAL A 243 5.95 -4.15 -20.46
N GLY A 244 6.16 -4.58 -21.71
CA GLY A 244 6.45 -5.98 -22.09
C GLY A 244 7.48 -6.65 -21.19
N SER A 245 7.05 -7.60 -20.39
CA SER A 245 7.87 -8.40 -19.48
C SER A 245 8.02 -9.83 -20.01
N ASP A 246 9.16 -10.45 -19.72
CA ASP A 246 9.36 -11.89 -19.84
C ASP A 246 9.77 -12.54 -18.52
N GLY A 247 9.67 -11.80 -17.40
CA GLY A 247 10.02 -12.28 -16.06
C GLY A 247 11.51 -12.53 -15.83
N GLU A 248 12.38 -12.10 -16.76
CA GLU A 248 13.81 -12.41 -16.79
C GLU A 248 14.68 -11.15 -16.99
N PHE A 249 14.15 -9.96 -16.71
CA PHE A 249 14.85 -8.66 -16.77
C PHE A 249 15.37 -8.27 -18.16
N ASN A 250 14.92 -8.91 -19.25
CA ASN A 250 15.41 -8.60 -20.59
C ASN A 250 14.92 -7.24 -21.11
N ASN A 251 13.82 -6.73 -20.58
CA ASN A 251 13.35 -5.38 -20.86
C ASN A 251 13.68 -4.42 -19.70
N PRO A 252 14.63 -3.48 -19.85
CA PRO A 252 15.03 -2.59 -18.75
C PRO A 252 13.93 -1.60 -18.30
N ASN A 253 12.86 -1.45 -19.09
CA ASN A 253 11.73 -0.56 -18.79
C ASN A 253 10.49 -1.29 -18.25
N ALA A 254 10.51 -2.62 -18.20
CA ALA A 254 9.48 -3.41 -17.52
C ALA A 254 9.79 -3.50 -16.02
N MET A 255 8.91 -4.14 -15.26
CA MET A 255 9.13 -4.48 -13.85
C MET A 255 8.84 -5.97 -13.67
N ASP A 256 9.88 -6.74 -13.33
CA ASP A 256 9.83 -8.22 -13.38
C ASP A 256 10.07 -8.90 -12.02
N VAL A 257 10.29 -8.13 -10.95
CA VAL A 257 10.71 -8.68 -9.65
C VAL A 257 9.57 -9.48 -9.02
N LYS A 258 9.56 -10.80 -9.23
CA LYS A 258 8.44 -11.68 -8.87
C LYS A 258 8.01 -11.54 -7.42
N TRP A 259 8.94 -11.55 -6.46
CA TRP A 259 8.55 -11.52 -5.06
C TRP A 259 7.88 -10.20 -4.64
N LEU A 260 8.25 -9.08 -5.26
CA LEU A 260 7.57 -7.79 -5.04
C LEU A 260 6.21 -7.76 -5.74
N ILE A 261 6.07 -8.40 -6.90
CA ILE A 261 4.84 -8.42 -7.70
C ILE A 261 3.84 -9.40 -7.07
N GLU A 262 4.13 -10.68 -7.15
CA GLU A 262 3.25 -11.77 -6.73
C GLU A 262 3.22 -11.93 -5.22
N GLY A 263 4.34 -11.71 -4.54
CA GLY A 263 4.37 -11.73 -3.08
C GLY A 263 3.49 -10.64 -2.48
N SER A 264 3.46 -9.44 -3.08
CA SER A 264 2.56 -8.36 -2.62
C SER A 264 1.10 -8.69 -2.90
N ALA A 265 0.77 -9.19 -4.09
CA ALA A 265 -0.60 -9.61 -4.44
C ALA A 265 -1.10 -10.75 -3.54
N ALA A 266 -0.27 -11.78 -3.32
CA ALA A 266 -0.57 -12.91 -2.43
C ALA A 266 -0.70 -12.50 -0.95
N THR A 267 0.09 -11.51 -0.52
CA THR A 267 -0.04 -10.91 0.83
C THR A 267 -1.32 -10.10 0.95
N PHE A 268 -1.67 -9.33 -0.08
CA PHE A 268 -2.90 -8.53 -0.12
C PHE A 268 -4.15 -9.42 -0.09
N GLU A 269 -4.24 -10.48 -0.89
CA GLU A 269 -5.38 -11.40 -0.83
C GLU A 269 -5.50 -12.04 0.56
N SER A 270 -4.38 -12.31 1.23
CA SER A 270 -4.38 -12.94 2.56
C SER A 270 -4.93 -11.99 3.62
N LEU A 271 -4.53 -10.73 3.59
CA LEU A 271 -5.08 -9.67 4.43
C LEU A 271 -6.58 -9.46 4.16
N TYR A 272 -6.97 -9.45 2.88
CA TYR A 272 -8.37 -9.31 2.48
C TYR A 272 -9.23 -10.46 3.02
N ILE A 273 -8.76 -11.71 2.89
CA ILE A 273 -9.49 -12.87 3.38
C ILE A 273 -9.59 -12.87 4.92
N GLN A 274 -8.50 -12.48 5.59
CA GLN A 274 -8.47 -12.34 7.03
C GLN A 274 -9.46 -11.28 7.54
N GLU A 275 -9.52 -10.12 6.89
CA GLU A 275 -10.44 -9.04 7.26
C GLU A 275 -11.90 -9.44 7.04
N ASN A 276 -12.23 -9.99 5.86
CA ASN A 276 -13.62 -10.12 5.41
C ASN A 276 -14.26 -11.47 5.75
N TYR A 277 -13.44 -12.51 5.94
CA TYR A 277 -13.94 -13.87 6.25
C TYR A 277 -13.44 -14.40 7.60
N GLY A 278 -12.56 -13.66 8.30
CA GLY A 278 -12.05 -14.05 9.61
C GLY A 278 -11.12 -15.26 9.58
N ILE A 279 -10.50 -15.52 8.43
CA ILE A 279 -9.65 -16.68 8.17
C ILE A 279 -8.21 -16.22 8.02
N ASN A 280 -7.30 -16.77 8.83
CA ASN A 280 -5.87 -16.51 8.63
C ASN A 280 -5.39 -17.24 7.36
N TYR A 281 -5.50 -16.54 6.23
CA TYR A 281 -5.18 -17.13 4.94
C TYR A 281 -3.67 -17.32 4.74
N PHE A 282 -2.82 -16.60 5.48
CA PHE A 282 -1.39 -16.88 5.54
C PHE A 282 -1.09 -18.31 6.00
N GLU A 283 -1.87 -18.81 6.96
CA GLU A 283 -1.76 -20.18 7.47
C GLU A 283 -2.37 -21.21 6.51
N GLU A 284 -3.57 -20.93 6.00
CA GLU A 284 -4.31 -21.85 5.11
C GLU A 284 -3.66 -21.97 3.73
N GLY A 285 -3.22 -20.85 3.17
CA GLY A 285 -2.77 -20.71 1.80
C GLY A 285 -1.27 -20.88 1.60
N GLN A 286 -0.43 -20.31 2.46
CA GLN A 286 1.01 -20.14 2.14
C GLN A 286 1.98 -20.81 3.13
N ALA A 287 1.65 -20.96 4.41
CA ALA A 287 2.62 -21.34 5.46
C ALA A 287 3.41 -22.63 5.18
N TRP A 288 2.79 -23.60 4.50
CA TRP A 288 3.39 -24.90 4.18
C TRP A 288 4.45 -24.84 3.07
N GLY A 289 4.56 -23.72 2.33
CA GLY A 289 5.43 -23.56 1.18
C GLY A 289 6.75 -22.82 1.43
N VAL A 290 7.02 -22.36 2.66
CA VAL A 290 8.25 -21.60 2.98
C VAL A 290 9.44 -22.55 3.12
N GLU A 291 10.42 -22.38 2.24
CA GLU A 291 11.63 -23.20 2.15
C GLU A 291 12.83 -22.49 2.77
N THR A 292 13.82 -23.24 3.26
CA THR A 292 15.06 -22.65 3.81
C THR A 292 15.88 -21.87 2.78
N ASP A 293 15.67 -22.14 1.49
CA ASP A 293 16.39 -21.46 0.41
C ASP A 293 16.13 -19.95 0.39
N VAL A 294 14.93 -19.49 0.79
CA VAL A 294 14.61 -18.05 0.89
C VAL A 294 15.53 -17.31 1.86
N LEU A 295 16.08 -18.01 2.87
CA LEU A 295 17.00 -17.42 3.85
C LEU A 295 18.44 -17.33 3.32
N SER A 296 18.83 -18.23 2.42
CA SER A 296 20.21 -18.32 1.92
C SER A 296 20.42 -17.75 0.52
N ASN A 297 19.36 -17.68 -0.29
CA ASN A 297 19.39 -17.24 -1.68
C ASN A 297 18.11 -16.45 -2.07
N PRO A 298 17.74 -15.41 -1.31
CA PRO A 298 16.51 -14.64 -1.55
C PRO A 298 16.48 -13.97 -2.93
N ALA A 299 17.62 -13.55 -3.47
CA ALA A 299 17.70 -12.95 -4.80
C ALA A 299 17.19 -13.87 -5.93
N SER A 300 17.16 -15.20 -5.73
CA SER A 300 16.58 -16.10 -6.73
C SER A 300 15.08 -15.91 -6.91
N TYR A 301 14.38 -15.39 -5.90
CA TYR A 301 12.94 -15.11 -5.96
C TYR A 301 12.60 -13.80 -6.70
N GLU A 302 13.61 -13.09 -7.21
CA GLU A 302 13.40 -11.99 -8.18
C GLU A 302 12.86 -12.52 -9.52
N TYR A 303 13.12 -13.79 -9.87
CA TYR A 303 12.86 -14.35 -11.19
C TYR A 303 11.62 -15.26 -11.22
N TYR A 304 10.88 -15.22 -12.34
CA TYR A 304 9.74 -16.11 -12.57
C TYR A 304 10.15 -17.57 -12.84
N SER A 305 11.37 -17.82 -13.29
CA SER A 305 11.92 -19.18 -13.42
C SER A 305 12.17 -19.89 -12.09
N LYS A 306 12.25 -19.16 -10.97
CA LYS A 306 12.37 -19.76 -9.64
C LYS A 306 11.01 -20.27 -9.18
N GLN A 307 10.91 -21.57 -8.91
CA GLN A 307 9.70 -22.16 -8.33
C GLN A 307 9.40 -21.52 -6.97
N ASP A 308 8.13 -21.15 -6.76
CA ASP A 308 7.63 -20.61 -5.50
C ASP A 308 6.15 -21.00 -5.33
N ASN A 309 5.91 -22.11 -4.63
CA ASN A 309 4.58 -22.70 -4.53
C ASN A 309 3.62 -21.76 -3.81
N ASN A 310 2.53 -21.38 -4.50
CA ASN A 310 1.56 -20.40 -4.02
C ASN A 310 2.20 -19.08 -3.53
N TYR A 311 3.36 -18.72 -4.12
CA TYR A 311 4.17 -17.56 -3.74
C TYR A 311 4.55 -17.51 -2.26
N ALA A 312 4.59 -18.66 -1.57
CA ALA A 312 4.78 -18.71 -0.12
C ALA A 312 6.09 -18.06 0.33
N ASN A 313 7.18 -18.23 -0.41
CA ASN A 313 8.46 -17.62 -0.09
C ASN A 313 8.45 -16.12 -0.41
N SER A 314 7.78 -15.72 -1.48
CA SER A 314 7.58 -14.30 -1.82
C SER A 314 6.73 -13.57 -0.75
N VAL A 315 5.65 -14.20 -0.26
CA VAL A 315 4.85 -13.70 0.87
C VAL A 315 5.70 -13.60 2.13
N PHE A 316 6.49 -14.64 2.42
CA PHE A 316 7.43 -14.61 3.54
C PHE A 316 8.40 -13.42 3.45
N MET A 317 8.95 -13.13 2.26
CA MET A 317 9.82 -11.97 2.05
C MET A 317 9.07 -10.65 2.26
N VAL A 318 7.83 -10.51 1.79
CA VAL A 318 7.01 -9.32 2.05
C VAL A 318 6.76 -9.12 3.55
N LEU A 319 6.40 -10.18 4.28
CA LEU A 319 6.17 -10.10 5.73
C LEU A 319 7.47 -9.80 6.49
N ALA A 320 8.60 -10.38 6.09
CA ALA A 320 9.89 -10.06 6.67
C ALA A 320 10.29 -8.61 6.39
N LEU A 321 10.02 -8.08 5.19
CA LEU A 321 10.24 -6.66 4.88
C LEU A 321 9.40 -5.77 5.79
N VAL A 322 8.14 -6.11 6.05
CA VAL A 322 7.31 -5.38 7.04
C VAL A 322 7.98 -5.36 8.41
N LYS A 323 8.57 -6.47 8.86
CA LYS A 323 9.31 -6.52 10.14
C LYS A 323 10.57 -5.67 10.16
N GLU A 324 11.33 -5.65 9.07
CA GLU A 324 12.47 -4.74 8.95
C GLU A 324 12.05 -3.27 8.96
N LEU A 325 10.93 -2.94 8.31
CA LEU A 325 10.39 -1.59 8.31
C LEU A 325 9.90 -1.15 9.71
N GLU A 326 9.26 -2.05 10.45
CA GLU A 326 8.90 -1.81 11.85
C GLU A 326 10.13 -1.50 12.71
N ASN A 327 11.27 -2.17 12.47
CA ASN A 327 12.53 -1.93 13.18
C ASN A 327 13.13 -0.54 12.91
N VAL A 328 12.80 0.07 11.77
CA VAL A 328 13.23 1.44 11.42
C VAL A 328 12.12 2.48 11.61
N GLY A 329 11.04 2.11 12.31
CA GLY A 329 10.07 3.06 12.85
C GLY A 329 8.75 3.16 12.11
N PHE A 330 8.49 2.27 11.15
CA PHE A 330 7.20 2.21 10.47
C PHE A 330 6.16 1.57 11.41
N SER A 331 4.91 2.05 11.37
CA SER A 331 3.79 1.21 11.82
C SER A 331 3.61 0.04 10.85
N THR A 332 2.95 -1.03 11.29
CA THR A 332 2.61 -2.17 10.41
C THR A 332 1.80 -1.70 9.20
N GLU A 333 0.79 -0.84 9.42
CA GLU A 333 -0.03 -0.24 8.36
C GLU A 333 0.83 0.57 7.38
N LYS A 334 1.75 1.41 7.89
CA LYS A 334 2.63 2.22 7.04
C LYS A 334 3.59 1.36 6.22
N ALA A 335 4.11 0.29 6.81
CA ALA A 335 4.99 -0.65 6.10
C ALA A 335 4.26 -1.32 4.93
N PHE A 336 3.06 -1.86 5.15
CA PHE A 336 2.24 -2.41 4.07
C PHE A 336 1.85 -1.33 3.04
N GLN A 337 1.49 -0.12 3.48
CA GLN A 337 1.15 0.99 2.60
C GLN A 337 2.30 1.35 1.66
N SER A 338 3.53 1.36 2.19
CA SER A 338 4.71 1.61 1.40
C SER A 338 4.94 0.52 0.35
N ILE A 339 4.75 -0.75 0.71
CA ILE A 339 4.93 -1.90 -0.20
C ILE A 339 3.83 -1.94 -1.27
N PHE A 340 2.57 -1.77 -0.88
CA PHE A 340 1.43 -1.93 -1.77
C PHE A 340 1.14 -0.72 -2.65
N LYS A 341 1.57 0.47 -2.23
CA LYS A 341 1.23 1.72 -2.93
C LYS A 341 2.45 2.58 -3.23
N VAL A 342 3.18 3.04 -2.22
CA VAL A 342 4.23 4.07 -2.41
C VAL A 342 5.32 3.59 -3.35
N PHE A 343 5.78 2.34 -3.21
CA PHE A 343 6.80 1.77 -4.09
C PHE A 343 6.37 1.76 -5.56
N TRP A 344 5.09 1.43 -5.84
CA TRP A 344 4.56 1.39 -7.20
C TRP A 344 4.33 2.78 -7.79
N GLU A 345 3.99 3.78 -6.97
CA GLU A 345 3.89 5.18 -7.39
C GLU A 345 5.24 5.77 -7.85
N GLN A 346 6.37 5.15 -7.48
CA GLN A 346 7.70 5.52 -7.98
C GLN A 346 8.00 5.00 -9.40
N ASP A 347 7.08 4.25 -10.02
CA ASP A 347 7.24 3.63 -11.35
C ASP A 347 8.55 2.82 -11.49
N PRO A 348 8.81 1.85 -10.58
CA PRO A 348 10.05 1.10 -10.54
C PRO A 348 10.21 0.24 -11.80
N LYS A 349 11.42 0.22 -12.35
CA LYS A 349 11.79 -0.53 -13.54
C LYS A 349 12.89 -1.52 -13.23
N ASN A 350 13.05 -2.53 -14.06
CA ASN A 350 14.17 -3.46 -14.04
C ASN A 350 15.54 -2.76 -13.97
N SER A 351 15.66 -1.57 -14.56
CA SER A 351 16.89 -0.77 -14.56
C SER A 351 17.15 0.03 -13.27
N ASP A 352 16.14 0.29 -12.42
CA ASP A 352 16.27 1.20 -11.27
C ASP A 352 15.52 0.76 -9.99
N TRP A 353 14.82 -0.38 -10.00
CA TRP A 353 13.95 -0.80 -8.89
C TRP A 353 14.68 -0.93 -7.56
N LYS A 354 15.96 -1.32 -7.56
CA LYS A 354 16.78 -1.41 -6.34
C LYS A 354 17.00 -0.04 -5.70
N THR A 355 17.23 0.99 -6.52
CA THR A 355 17.31 2.37 -6.06
C THR A 355 15.96 2.84 -5.55
N LYS A 356 14.86 2.53 -6.26
CA LYS A 356 13.49 2.85 -5.80
C LYS A 356 13.11 2.12 -4.51
N PHE A 357 13.61 0.90 -4.33
CA PHE A 357 13.42 0.10 -3.14
C PHE A 357 14.07 0.80 -1.94
N GLU A 358 15.35 1.17 -2.05
CA GLU A 358 16.07 1.89 -1.00
C GLU A 358 15.43 3.24 -0.67
N GLU A 359 15.04 4.01 -1.70
CA GLU A 359 14.33 5.29 -1.55
C GLU A 359 13.00 5.14 -0.79
N THR A 360 12.26 4.05 -1.03
CA THR A 360 10.93 3.82 -0.43
C THR A 360 11.02 3.24 0.97
N PHE A 361 11.93 2.30 1.19
CA PHE A 361 11.98 1.46 2.38
C PHE A 361 13.09 1.84 3.34
N THR A 362 13.95 2.80 3.00
CA THR A 362 15.08 3.25 3.83
C THR A 362 16.09 2.15 4.16
N ILE A 363 16.03 1.04 3.43
CA ILE A 363 16.88 -0.15 3.55
C ILE A 363 17.23 -0.57 2.14
N ASP A 364 18.51 -0.75 1.85
CA ASP A 364 18.94 -1.27 0.55
C ASP A 364 18.66 -2.77 0.43
N ILE A 365 18.51 -3.25 -0.81
CA ILE A 365 18.08 -4.62 -1.07
C ILE A 365 19.07 -5.68 -0.57
N ASP A 366 20.38 -5.41 -0.59
CA ASP A 366 21.40 -6.36 -0.17
C ASP A 366 21.41 -6.49 1.36
N SER A 367 21.18 -5.39 2.07
CA SER A 367 20.95 -5.37 3.53
C SER A 367 19.68 -6.14 3.91
N PHE A 368 18.57 -5.93 3.20
CA PHE A 368 17.33 -6.69 3.41
C PHE A 368 17.56 -8.20 3.20
N TYR A 369 18.16 -8.59 2.07
CA TYR A 369 18.46 -10.01 1.80
C TYR A 369 19.39 -10.62 2.85
N SER A 370 20.34 -9.86 3.38
CA SER A 370 21.20 -10.32 4.46
C SER A 370 20.44 -10.53 5.77
N SER A 371 19.44 -9.69 6.07
CA SER A 371 18.66 -9.78 7.30
C SER A 371 17.82 -11.06 7.37
N LEU A 372 17.38 -11.59 6.22
CA LEU A 372 16.57 -12.82 6.14
C LEU A 372 17.25 -14.03 6.79
N THR A 373 18.59 -14.08 6.84
CA THR A 373 19.33 -15.15 7.52
C THR A 373 19.04 -15.26 9.02
N SER A 374 18.49 -14.20 9.64
CA SER A 374 18.11 -14.16 11.05
C SER A 374 16.70 -14.67 11.35
N TYR A 375 15.88 -14.87 10.31
CA TYR A 375 14.49 -15.31 10.45
C TYR A 375 14.37 -16.83 10.53
N SER A 376 13.27 -17.29 11.13
CA SER A 376 12.79 -18.67 11.04
C SER A 376 11.92 -18.82 9.79
N THR A 377 11.94 -20.00 9.16
CA THR A 377 10.96 -20.34 8.10
C THR A 377 9.55 -20.58 8.64
N ASP A 378 9.37 -20.58 9.96
CA ASP A 378 8.05 -20.56 10.60
C ASP A 378 7.40 -19.17 10.42
N MET A 379 6.61 -19.04 9.36
CA MET A 379 5.96 -17.78 8.98
C MET A 379 4.97 -17.28 10.04
N SER A 380 4.47 -18.15 10.92
CA SER A 380 3.54 -17.76 11.99
C SER A 380 4.12 -16.77 12.99
N LEU A 381 5.45 -16.69 13.06
CA LEU A 381 6.17 -15.76 13.93
C LEU A 381 6.17 -14.31 13.42
N ILE A 382 5.80 -14.10 12.16
CA ILE A 382 5.83 -12.79 11.50
C ILE A 382 4.49 -12.37 10.90
N TYR A 383 3.40 -13.06 11.24
CA TYR A 383 2.07 -12.67 10.80
C TYR A 383 1.68 -11.27 11.32
N PRO A 384 0.97 -10.48 10.49
CA PRO A 384 0.40 -9.22 10.94
C PRO A 384 -0.78 -9.46 11.88
N SER A 385 -1.12 -8.45 12.69
CA SER A 385 -2.30 -8.51 13.57
C SER A 385 -3.58 -8.73 12.76
N SER A 386 -4.50 -9.56 13.27
CA SER A 386 -5.83 -9.74 12.67
C SER A 386 -6.73 -8.50 12.74
N THR A 387 -6.31 -7.46 13.45
CA THR A 387 -7.02 -6.18 13.54
C THR A 387 -6.68 -5.20 12.44
N ILE A 388 -5.64 -5.47 11.63
CA ILE A 388 -5.29 -4.62 10.51
C ILE A 388 -6.36 -4.74 9.42
N THR A 389 -6.68 -3.62 8.77
CA THR A 389 -7.64 -3.60 7.66
C THR A 389 -6.98 -3.00 6.42
N VAL A 390 -7.40 -3.44 5.25
CA VAL A 390 -6.91 -2.91 3.97
C VAL A 390 -7.17 -1.40 3.89
N GLN A 391 -8.33 -0.94 4.37
CA GLN A 391 -8.65 0.49 4.43
C GLN A 391 -7.66 1.27 5.29
N ASN A 392 -7.27 0.77 6.46
CA ASN A 392 -6.29 1.45 7.32
C ASN A 392 -4.92 1.49 6.68
N ILE A 393 -4.48 0.38 6.05
CA ILE A 393 -3.22 0.31 5.30
C ILE A 393 -3.20 1.40 4.23
N ILE A 394 -4.18 1.42 3.33
CA ILE A 394 -4.15 2.29 2.15
C ILE A 394 -4.24 3.78 2.51
N ASN A 395 -4.95 4.11 3.61
CA ASN A 395 -5.07 5.48 4.09
C ASN A 395 -3.98 5.88 5.10
N ASP A 396 -3.00 5.02 5.39
CA ASP A 396 -1.96 5.36 6.34
C ASP A 396 -1.04 6.47 5.79
N THR A 397 -1.23 7.68 6.34
CA THR A 397 -0.39 8.85 6.10
C THR A 397 0.50 9.15 7.30
N SER A 398 0.72 8.19 8.20
CA SER A 398 1.53 8.40 9.38
C SER A 398 2.99 8.64 9.00
N SER A 399 3.66 9.50 9.79
CA SER A 399 5.10 9.69 9.70
C SER A 399 5.81 8.51 10.35
N ILE A 400 6.95 8.10 9.78
CA ILE A 400 7.85 7.11 10.38
C ILE A 400 8.36 7.68 11.71
N THR A 401 8.11 6.97 12.81
CA THR A 401 8.52 7.41 14.16
C THR A 401 9.95 6.98 14.43
N GLU A 402 10.82 7.86 14.91
CA GLU A 402 12.21 7.48 15.20
C GLU A 402 12.28 6.35 16.26
N VAL A 403 12.91 5.22 15.89
CA VAL A 403 13.34 4.22 16.86
C VAL A 403 14.56 4.79 17.58
N SER A 404 14.32 5.38 18.75
CA SER A 404 15.41 5.78 19.64
C SER A 404 16.19 4.52 20.04
N ASN A 405 17.41 4.38 19.53
CA ASN A 405 18.36 3.44 20.10
C ASN A 405 18.69 3.91 21.52
N GLU A 406 17.97 3.41 22.53
CA GLU A 406 18.37 3.51 23.92
C GLU A 406 19.66 2.72 24.11
N THR A 407 20.78 3.37 23.82
CA THR A 407 22.05 2.99 24.43
C THR A 407 22.00 3.52 25.85
N THR A 408 21.80 2.62 26.81
CA THR A 408 21.97 2.93 28.23
C THR A 408 23.41 3.37 28.49
N SER A 409 23.66 4.67 28.45
CA SER A 409 24.86 5.29 29.03
C SER A 409 24.41 6.25 30.13
N THR A 410 24.65 5.81 31.36
CA THR A 410 24.59 6.62 32.56
C THR A 410 25.55 7.80 32.44
N GLU A 411 25.05 9.03 32.34
CA GLU A 411 25.78 10.20 32.83
C GLU A 411 24.85 11.35 33.22
N SER A 412 24.77 11.54 34.54
CA SER A 412 24.66 12.79 35.29
C SER A 412 23.69 13.88 34.78
N THR A 413 22.49 13.88 35.38
CA THR A 413 21.67 15.08 35.58
C THR A 413 22.49 16.25 36.12
N SER A 414 22.57 17.33 35.35
CA SER A 414 22.62 18.68 35.90
C SER A 414 21.30 19.38 35.56
N THR A 415 20.58 19.72 36.60
CA THR A 415 19.34 20.48 36.63
C THR A 415 19.56 21.85 36.02
N ASP A 416 18.71 22.24 35.06
CA ASP A 416 18.21 23.61 35.06
C ASP A 416 16.72 23.65 34.74
N THR A 417 16.01 24.18 35.73
CA THR A 417 14.60 24.51 35.71
C THR A 417 14.48 25.86 35.02
N SER A 418 13.67 25.96 33.97
CA SER A 418 12.92 27.19 33.77
C SER A 418 11.52 26.92 33.27
N THR A 419 10.59 27.41 34.06
CA THR A 419 9.16 27.27 33.98
C THR A 419 8.59 28.36 33.07
N SER A 420 7.58 27.97 32.27
CA SER A 420 6.36 28.70 31.93
C SER A 420 6.47 30.13 31.36
N THR A 421 5.83 30.40 30.21
CA THR A 421 4.47 30.99 30.19
C THR A 421 3.99 31.25 28.76
N ASP A 422 2.73 30.90 28.52
CA ASP A 422 1.88 31.38 27.43
C ASP A 422 1.91 32.90 27.30
N THR A 423 1.65 33.44 26.10
CA THR A 423 0.56 34.41 25.89
C THR A 423 0.29 34.58 24.39
N SER A 424 -0.92 34.21 24.00
CA SER A 424 -1.59 34.59 22.75
C SER A 424 -1.86 36.09 22.72
N THR A 425 -1.66 36.75 21.57
CA THR A 425 -2.43 37.95 21.26
C THR A 425 -2.64 38.10 19.76
N SER A 426 -3.91 37.99 19.37
CA SER A 426 -4.47 38.36 18.07
C SER A 426 -4.43 39.88 17.89
N THR A 427 -4.20 40.32 16.65
CA THR A 427 -4.76 41.58 16.14
C THR A 427 -5.05 41.44 14.65
N ASP A 428 -6.34 41.38 14.32
CA ASP A 428 -6.92 41.75 13.03
C ASP A 428 -6.56 43.19 12.66
N THR A 429 -6.36 43.47 11.36
CA THR A 429 -6.92 44.68 10.71
C THR A 429 -7.00 44.46 9.19
N SER A 430 -8.25 44.44 8.72
CA SER A 430 -8.70 44.57 7.33
C SER A 430 -8.35 45.97 6.76
N THR A 431 -8.13 46.14 5.45
CA THR A 431 -9.13 46.65 4.48
C THR A 431 -8.50 47.10 3.16
N SER A 432 -9.22 46.77 2.07
CA SER A 432 -9.53 47.64 0.91
C SER A 432 -8.59 47.73 -0.30
N THR A 433 -8.90 46.87 -1.29
CA THR A 433 -9.23 47.16 -2.70
C THR A 433 -8.84 48.51 -3.34
N THR A 434 -8.26 48.43 -4.55
CA THR A 434 -8.85 49.01 -5.78
C THR A 434 -8.26 48.39 -7.04
N ASP A 435 -9.16 47.99 -7.95
CA ASP A 435 -8.97 47.59 -9.34
C ASP A 435 -8.23 48.65 -10.19
N THR A 436 -7.56 48.23 -11.28
CA THR A 436 -8.08 48.42 -12.66
C THR A 436 -7.16 47.75 -13.69
N SER A 437 -7.79 46.92 -14.50
CA SER A 437 -7.39 46.26 -15.75
C SER A 437 -6.66 47.12 -16.78
N THR A 438 -5.83 46.49 -17.62
CA THR A 438 -6.04 46.47 -19.09
C THR A 438 -5.13 45.45 -19.78
N GLU A 439 -5.75 44.59 -20.59
CA GLU A 439 -5.13 43.73 -21.60
C GLU A 439 -4.44 44.57 -22.70
N SER A 440 -3.43 44.00 -23.36
CA SER A 440 -3.53 43.56 -24.76
C SER A 440 -2.16 43.28 -25.40
N THR A 441 -1.98 42.00 -25.73
CA THR A 441 -1.50 41.42 -27.00
C THR A 441 -0.22 41.90 -27.71
N SER A 442 0.61 40.88 -27.96
CA SER A 442 1.70 40.66 -28.93
C SER A 442 1.61 41.37 -30.30
N THR A 443 2.76 41.70 -30.90
CA THR A 443 3.35 40.95 -32.04
C THR A 443 4.74 41.46 -32.45
N ASP A 444 5.49 40.55 -33.08
CA ASP A 444 6.87 40.52 -33.56
C ASP A 444 7.41 41.73 -34.34
N THR A 445 8.75 41.87 -34.39
CA THR A 445 9.53 41.77 -35.66
C THR A 445 11.05 41.77 -35.39
N SER A 446 11.71 40.78 -36.00
CA SER A 446 13.16 40.55 -36.15
C SER A 446 13.93 41.70 -36.81
N THR A 447 15.18 41.96 -36.39
CA THR A 447 16.37 41.89 -37.26
C THR A 447 17.70 42.14 -36.52
N SER A 448 18.69 41.32 -36.87
CA SER A 448 20.10 41.41 -36.47
C SER A 448 20.87 42.46 -37.29
N THR A 449 21.84 43.16 -36.66
CA THR A 449 23.10 43.52 -37.33
C THR A 449 24.22 43.84 -36.33
N ASP A 450 25.43 43.54 -36.80
CA ASP A 450 26.71 43.35 -36.11
C ASP A 450 27.50 44.61 -35.69
N THR A 451 28.26 44.43 -34.60
CA THR A 451 29.71 44.76 -34.41
C THR A 451 30.20 46.22 -34.18
N SER A 452 30.68 46.45 -32.94
CA SER A 452 31.93 47.16 -32.50
C SER A 452 32.11 48.66 -32.84
N THR A 453 32.50 49.61 -31.95
CA THR A 453 33.64 49.62 -31.00
C THR A 453 33.61 50.92 -30.16
N SER A 454 33.94 50.83 -28.85
CA SER A 454 34.75 51.76 -27.99
C SER A 454 34.44 53.27 -27.98
N THR A 455 34.38 54.05 -26.90
CA THR A 455 34.60 53.95 -25.44
C THR A 455 34.30 55.37 -24.96
N ASP A 456 33.50 55.57 -23.91
CA ASP A 456 33.89 56.55 -22.90
C ASP A 456 33.29 56.25 -21.53
N THR A 457 34.10 56.59 -20.55
CA THR A 457 34.10 56.06 -19.19
C THR A 457 33.19 56.88 -18.29
N SER A 458 32.14 56.26 -17.75
CA SER A 458 31.56 56.68 -16.47
C SER A 458 31.29 55.44 -15.63
N THR A 459 32.30 55.00 -14.89
CA THR A 459 32.14 54.08 -13.76
C THR A 459 31.38 54.81 -12.66
N SER A 460 30.06 54.86 -12.81
CA SER A 460 29.13 54.94 -11.71
C SER A 460 28.87 53.50 -11.27
N THR A 461 29.77 52.94 -10.48
CA THR A 461 29.44 51.77 -9.66
C THR A 461 28.59 52.27 -8.50
N ASP A 462 27.38 52.71 -8.80
CA ASP A 462 26.33 52.82 -7.80
C ASP A 462 25.72 51.42 -7.71
N THR A 463 26.54 50.47 -7.24
CA THR A 463 26.04 49.16 -6.85
C THR A 463 25.13 49.44 -5.66
N PRO A 464 23.82 49.15 -5.76
CA PRO A 464 22.91 49.35 -4.64
C PRO A 464 23.50 48.69 -3.39
N PRO A 465 23.33 49.28 -2.20
CA PRO A 465 23.84 48.68 -0.98
C PRO A 465 23.28 47.25 -0.86
N PRO A 466 24.08 46.29 -0.38
CA PRO A 466 23.65 44.91 -0.25
C PRO A 466 22.39 44.80 0.60
N SER A 467 21.45 43.99 0.11
CA SER A 467 20.13 43.79 0.72
C SER A 467 20.14 42.59 1.65
N THR A 468 19.16 42.53 2.55
CA THR A 468 18.96 41.37 3.44
C THR A 468 17.62 40.73 3.15
N TYR A 469 17.63 39.42 2.90
CA TYR A 469 16.47 38.60 2.62
C TYR A 469 16.23 37.60 3.75
N SER A 470 14.97 37.19 3.91
CA SER A 470 14.55 36.18 4.89
C SER A 470 13.55 35.24 4.24
N ILE A 471 13.84 33.94 4.33
CA ILE A 471 13.04 32.86 3.77
C ILE A 471 12.74 31.88 4.90
N SER A 472 11.46 31.58 5.11
CA SER A 472 11.04 30.52 6.03
C SER A 472 11.22 29.18 5.34
N VAL A 473 11.83 28.21 6.02
CA VAL A 473 12.03 26.85 5.52
C VAL A 473 11.28 25.89 6.44
N SER A 474 10.42 25.07 5.86
CA SER A 474 9.75 23.97 6.54
C SER A 474 9.85 22.71 5.70
N ALA A 475 9.54 21.57 6.28
CA ALA A 475 9.41 20.31 5.57
C ALA A 475 8.17 19.59 6.08
N GLN A 476 7.37 19.04 5.16
CA GLN A 476 6.19 18.21 5.48
C GLN A 476 6.46 16.72 5.21
N GLY A 477 7.68 16.39 4.80
CA GLY A 477 8.16 15.06 4.44
C GLY A 477 9.53 15.16 3.77
N SER A 478 10.02 14.04 3.24
CA SER A 478 11.34 13.92 2.59
C SER A 478 11.37 14.38 1.13
N ALA A 479 10.22 14.70 0.53
CA ALA A 479 10.15 15.01 -0.89
C ALA A 479 10.80 16.35 -1.22
N ASN A 480 10.47 17.41 -0.48
CA ASN A 480 10.94 18.77 -0.75
C ASN A 480 11.01 19.62 0.53
N TYR A 481 11.89 20.60 0.58
CA TYR A 481 11.69 21.75 1.47
C TYR A 481 10.59 22.65 0.92
N ILE A 482 9.79 23.23 1.82
CA ILE A 482 8.80 24.25 1.50
C ILE A 482 9.36 25.60 1.94
N LEU A 483 9.68 26.44 0.96
CA LEU A 483 10.23 27.78 1.18
C LEU A 483 9.14 28.83 0.99
N THR A 484 9.13 29.86 1.84
CA THR A 484 8.28 31.05 1.68
C THR A 484 9.02 32.32 2.12
N GLY A 485 9.10 33.33 1.25
CA GLY A 485 9.79 34.58 1.56
C GLY A 485 9.99 35.46 0.33
N ASN A 486 11.03 36.30 0.36
CA ASN A 486 11.47 37.09 -0.78
C ASN A 486 12.98 36.95 -0.99
N ASP A 487 13.41 37.10 -2.23
CA ASP A 487 14.81 37.11 -2.67
C ASP A 487 15.07 38.35 -3.58
N ALA A 488 16.21 38.40 -4.28
CA ALA A 488 16.56 39.52 -5.15
C ALA A 488 15.66 39.67 -6.40
N ASN A 489 14.88 38.65 -6.77
CA ASN A 489 13.98 38.62 -7.91
C ASN A 489 12.50 38.74 -7.52
N GLY A 490 12.16 38.72 -6.22
CA GLY A 490 10.80 38.91 -5.73
C GLY A 490 10.38 37.80 -4.76
N SER A 491 9.11 37.38 -4.84
CA SER A 491 8.59 36.36 -3.92
C SER A 491 9.05 34.96 -4.27
N VAL A 492 9.45 34.21 -3.25
CA VAL A 492 9.83 32.80 -3.31
C VAL A 492 8.77 31.99 -2.56
N SER A 493 8.13 31.03 -3.23
CA SER A 493 7.16 30.13 -2.60
C SER A 493 7.08 28.78 -3.32
N GLY A 494 7.05 27.69 -2.57
CA GLY A 494 6.76 26.35 -3.11
C GLY A 494 7.75 25.29 -2.65
N ASN A 495 7.76 24.17 -3.38
CA ASN A 495 8.60 23.00 -3.14
C ASN A 495 9.96 23.19 -3.84
N ASP A 496 11.05 23.18 -3.06
CA ASP A 496 12.44 23.41 -3.48
C ASP A 496 12.64 24.53 -4.54
N PRO A 497 12.05 25.73 -4.36
CA PRO A 497 12.15 26.80 -5.35
C PRO A 497 13.59 27.33 -5.46
N SER A 498 13.95 27.82 -6.64
CA SER A 498 15.20 28.56 -6.82
C SER A 498 15.20 29.87 -6.03
N VAL A 499 16.35 30.21 -5.43
CA VAL A 499 16.59 31.45 -4.68
C VAL A 499 17.64 32.30 -5.39
N SER A 500 17.42 33.60 -5.49
CA SER A 500 18.25 34.54 -6.25
C SER A 500 18.87 35.61 -5.36
N LEU A 501 20.17 35.84 -5.47
CA LEU A 501 20.93 36.81 -4.67
C LEU A 501 21.92 37.59 -5.54
N LYS A 502 22.43 38.71 -5.00
CA LYS A 502 23.64 39.37 -5.53
C LYS A 502 24.82 39.19 -4.58
N VAL A 503 26.03 39.29 -5.11
CA VAL A 503 27.25 39.30 -4.31
C VAL A 503 27.17 40.41 -3.25
N GLY A 504 27.40 40.04 -1.99
CA GLY A 504 27.32 40.93 -0.84
C GLY A 504 25.96 40.98 -0.15
N ASP A 505 24.88 40.48 -0.75
CA ASP A 505 23.57 40.36 -0.08
C ASP A 505 23.67 39.43 1.15
N THR A 506 22.74 39.54 2.08
CA THR A 506 22.60 38.59 3.20
C THR A 506 21.33 37.77 3.01
N ILE A 507 21.43 36.44 3.03
CA ILE A 507 20.27 35.54 3.04
C ILE A 507 20.15 34.85 4.39
N ASN A 508 18.95 34.88 4.98
CA ASN A 508 18.59 34.16 6.19
C ASN A 508 17.52 33.11 5.87
N PHE A 509 17.85 31.83 6.03
CA PHE A 509 16.88 30.75 6.01
C PHE A 509 16.46 30.46 7.44
N ASN A 510 15.22 30.80 7.80
CA ASN A 510 14.65 30.51 9.11
C ASN A 510 14.10 29.08 9.09
N VAL A 511 14.93 28.13 9.51
CA VAL A 511 14.63 26.70 9.39
C VAL A 511 13.77 26.24 10.56
N SER A 512 12.64 25.64 10.22
CA SER A 512 11.73 24.91 11.10
C SER A 512 11.36 23.58 10.44
N ALA A 513 12.37 22.75 10.19
CA ALA A 513 12.30 21.50 9.46
C ALA A 513 12.99 20.39 10.27
N GLN A 514 12.38 20.03 11.41
CA GLN A 514 12.91 19.00 12.31
C GLN A 514 13.05 17.66 11.56
N GLY A 515 14.20 16.99 11.69
CA GLY A 515 14.52 15.77 10.94
C GLY A 515 15.10 16.02 9.54
N HIS A 516 15.15 17.28 9.09
CA HIS A 516 15.66 17.66 7.78
C HIS A 516 16.78 18.71 7.92
N PRO A 517 18.05 18.29 8.08
CA PRO A 517 19.18 19.21 8.19
C PRO A 517 19.34 20.06 6.93
N PHE A 518 19.21 21.38 7.06
CA PHE A 518 19.28 22.29 5.91
C PHE A 518 20.71 22.75 5.67
N TYR A 519 21.36 22.18 4.65
CA TYR A 519 22.73 22.51 4.27
C TYR A 519 22.78 23.39 3.03
N LEU A 520 23.76 24.29 3.00
CA LEU A 520 24.18 25.05 1.84
C LEU A 520 25.50 24.46 1.29
N ILE A 521 25.49 24.06 0.02
CA ILE A 521 26.57 23.33 -0.66
C ILE A 521 26.98 23.98 -1.99
N LYS A 522 28.22 23.72 -2.42
CA LYS A 522 28.86 24.28 -3.63
C LYS A 522 28.43 23.55 -4.90
N THR A 523 28.29 22.23 -4.86
CA THR A 523 27.92 21.36 -5.99
C THR A 523 26.73 20.48 -5.64
N SER A 524 25.89 20.17 -6.62
CA SER A 524 24.65 19.38 -6.46
C SER A 524 24.87 17.86 -6.37
N ASP A 525 26.08 17.40 -6.10
CA ASP A 525 26.44 15.97 -6.06
C ASP A 525 25.90 15.21 -4.83
N GLY A 526 25.03 15.84 -4.05
CA GLY A 526 24.32 15.21 -2.93
C GLY A 526 25.13 15.06 -1.65
N GLY A 527 26.42 15.42 -1.64
CA GLY A 527 27.28 15.21 -0.47
C GLY A 527 27.40 16.43 0.44
N VAL A 528 27.11 16.30 1.74
CA VAL A 528 27.38 17.33 2.77
C VAL A 528 28.80 17.26 3.38
N GLY A 529 29.71 16.55 2.71
CA GLY A 529 31.10 16.46 3.16
C GLY A 529 31.79 17.83 3.21
N SER A 530 32.79 18.00 4.08
CA SER A 530 33.43 19.30 4.34
C SER A 530 34.03 19.99 3.09
N GLY A 531 34.33 19.23 2.04
CA GLY A 531 34.79 19.78 0.75
C GLY A 531 33.70 20.45 -0.09
N ASN A 532 32.42 20.12 0.14
CA ASN A 532 31.28 20.62 -0.61
C ASN A 532 30.50 21.71 0.15
N LEU A 533 30.68 21.86 1.45
CA LEU A 533 30.00 22.93 2.20
C LEU A 533 30.45 24.33 1.74
N ILE A 534 29.51 25.27 1.67
CA ILE A 534 29.83 26.68 1.42
C ILE A 534 30.52 27.26 2.66
N ASP A 535 31.62 27.97 2.44
CA ASP A 535 32.38 28.63 3.50
C ASP A 535 31.64 29.88 4.02
N GLY A 536 31.69 30.11 5.33
CA GLY A 536 31.08 31.29 5.95
C GLY A 536 29.57 31.21 6.20
N VAL A 537 28.95 30.04 5.98
CA VAL A 537 27.55 29.80 6.37
C VAL A 537 27.46 29.55 7.87
N SER A 538 26.63 30.32 8.56
CA SER A 538 26.31 30.10 9.98
C SER A 538 25.23 29.03 10.14
N ASN A 539 25.36 28.21 11.19
CA ASN A 539 24.42 27.12 11.52
C ASN A 539 24.15 26.15 10.34
N ASN A 540 25.11 25.96 9.44
CA ASN A 540 24.94 25.11 8.26
C ASN A 540 24.58 23.67 8.68
N GLY A 541 23.43 23.15 8.22
CA GLY A 541 22.88 21.87 8.66
C GLY A 541 21.85 21.97 9.81
N ALA A 542 21.47 23.17 10.25
CA ALA A 542 20.45 23.31 11.27
C ALA A 542 19.09 22.79 10.80
N GLN A 543 18.37 22.17 11.73
CA GLN A 543 17.00 21.69 11.55
C GLN A 543 15.97 22.63 12.20
N SER A 544 16.42 23.44 13.17
CA SER A 544 15.61 24.44 13.88
C SER A 544 16.47 25.62 14.34
N ALA A 545 16.87 26.46 13.38
CA ALA A 545 17.60 27.71 13.61
C ALA A 545 17.65 28.55 12.33
N THR A 546 18.10 29.80 12.43
CA THR A 546 18.45 30.58 11.24
C THR A 546 19.79 30.14 10.67
N VAL A 547 19.80 29.68 9.41
CA VAL A 547 20.99 29.46 8.59
C VAL A 547 21.24 30.73 7.78
N SER A 548 22.35 31.43 8.02
CA SER A 548 22.64 32.72 7.37
C SER A 548 23.94 32.68 6.57
N TRP A 549 23.92 33.33 5.41
CA TRP A 549 25.05 33.40 4.48
C TRP A 549 25.15 34.76 3.77
N ILE A 550 26.38 35.17 3.45
CA ILE A 550 26.71 36.35 2.61
C ILE A 550 27.58 35.84 1.45
N PRO A 551 27.05 35.70 0.22
CA PRO A 551 27.86 35.31 -0.93
C PRO A 551 28.93 36.36 -1.25
N THR A 552 30.17 35.89 -1.46
CA THR A 552 31.31 36.72 -1.88
C THR A 552 31.70 36.52 -3.34
N GLU A 553 31.06 35.59 -4.04
CA GLU A 553 31.36 35.23 -5.43
C GLU A 553 30.05 34.88 -6.16
N ALA A 554 29.93 35.33 -7.41
CA ALA A 554 28.79 34.99 -8.26
C ALA A 554 28.90 33.53 -8.73
N GLY A 555 27.77 32.84 -8.84
CA GLY A 555 27.75 31.43 -9.19
C GLY A 555 26.45 30.72 -8.84
N THR A 556 26.41 29.42 -9.14
CA THR A 556 25.30 28.55 -8.77
C THR A 556 25.71 27.69 -7.59
N TYR A 557 24.91 27.76 -6.53
CA TYR A 557 25.03 27.00 -5.30
C TYR A 557 23.73 26.24 -5.05
N TYR A 558 23.68 25.44 -4.00
CA TYR A 558 22.51 24.63 -3.69
C TYR A 558 22.20 24.63 -2.20
N TYR A 559 20.93 24.40 -1.86
CA TYR A 559 20.56 23.94 -0.54
C TYR A 559 20.07 22.49 -0.63
N ILE A 560 20.41 21.68 0.36
CA ILE A 560 20.08 20.26 0.38
C ILE A 560 19.68 19.81 1.79
N CYS A 561 18.88 18.76 1.87
CA CYS A 561 18.79 17.97 3.08
C CYS A 561 19.91 16.93 3.16
N GLU A 562 20.60 16.84 4.29
CA GLU A 562 21.64 15.81 4.49
C GLU A 562 21.13 14.38 4.27
N TYR A 563 19.88 14.11 4.67
CA TYR A 563 19.31 12.77 4.63
C TYR A 563 18.43 12.51 3.41
N HIS A 564 18.00 13.56 2.71
CA HIS A 564 17.01 13.45 1.64
C HIS A 564 17.53 14.15 0.37
N PRO A 565 18.18 13.42 -0.55
CA PRO A 565 18.77 13.99 -1.76
C PRO A 565 17.77 14.67 -2.69
N SER A 566 16.48 14.32 -2.59
CA SER A 566 15.39 14.96 -3.32
C SER A 566 15.07 16.37 -2.84
N MET A 567 15.35 16.70 -1.57
CA MET A 567 15.14 18.04 -1.00
C MET A 567 16.29 18.97 -1.41
N LEU A 568 16.43 19.18 -2.71
CA LEU A 568 17.54 19.87 -3.34
C LEU A 568 17.00 21.04 -4.15
N GLY A 569 17.37 22.25 -3.75
CA GLY A 569 17.05 23.46 -4.51
C GLY A 569 18.28 24.29 -4.87
N THR A 570 18.09 25.21 -5.79
CA THR A 570 19.19 25.99 -6.39
C THR A 570 19.25 27.40 -5.81
N ILE A 571 20.45 27.93 -5.63
CA ILE A 571 20.72 29.32 -5.27
C ILE A 571 21.58 29.96 -6.37
N ILE A 572 21.06 31.02 -7.00
CA ILE A 572 21.72 31.73 -8.09
C ILE A 572 22.22 33.06 -7.54
N VAL A 573 23.55 33.23 -7.51
CA VAL A 573 24.20 34.47 -7.12
C VAL A 573 24.71 35.21 -8.36
N THR A 574 24.26 36.45 -8.53
CA THR A 574 24.69 37.37 -9.60
C THR A 574 25.58 38.49 -9.05
N GLU A 575 26.23 39.25 -9.93
CA GLU A 575 27.08 40.40 -9.55
C GLU A 575 26.30 41.58 -8.96
#